data_AF-A0A9D9C3H4-F1
#
_entry.id   AF-A0A9D9C3H4-F1
#
_cell.length_a   1.000
_cell.length_b   1.000
_cell.length_c   1.000
_cell.angle_alpha   90.00
_cell.angle_beta   90.00
_cell.angle_gamma   90.00
#
_symmetry.space_group_name_H-M   'P 1'
#
loop_
_entity.id
_entity.type
_entity.pdbx_description
1 polymer ?
#
loop_
_entity_poly.entity_id
_entity_poly.type
_entity_poly.pdbx_seq_one_letter_code
_entity_poly.pdbx_strand_id
1 'polypeptide(L)'
;MKKIHLLVLALFACIAGWAEDNNKFYFTDAVIKPGETANIELCMRNEATDLSCLEAEIQLPEGLSVVKDAEGNPQATLYRNRIADHEILANVLADGKLKLLVSSVSGQALDNVEGPLLSFCVRAEDTAPVGECAVETVGESLLVNASAEAFYSVGVKGIVQITDDATSIESLQEQSRNGLIYNTSGQRLNKKQKGINIINGRKELHK
;
A
#
# COMPACT_ATOMS: atom_id res chain seq x y z
N MET A 1 19.62 32.23 -21.89
CA MET A 1 20.43 31.04 -21.52
C MET A 1 19.64 30.27 -20.48
N LYS A 2 19.04 29.13 -20.86
CA LYS A 2 18.27 28.29 -19.95
C LYS A 2 19.26 27.61 -19.00
N LYS A 3 19.18 27.91 -17.71
CA LYS A 3 19.94 27.19 -16.69
C LYS A 3 19.39 25.77 -16.68
N ILE A 4 20.09 24.85 -17.35
CA ILE A 4 19.89 23.42 -17.19
C ILE A 4 20.43 23.12 -15.79
N HIS A 5 19.52 23.01 -14.82
CA HIS A 5 19.87 22.50 -13.50
C HIS A 5 20.24 21.03 -13.66
N LEU A 6 21.54 20.79 -13.66
CA LEU A 6 22.17 19.50 -13.49
C LEU A 6 21.65 18.91 -12.18
N LEU A 7 20.83 17.86 -12.28
CA LEU A 7 20.35 17.05 -11.16
C LEU A 7 21.56 16.29 -10.58
N VAL A 8 22.34 16.95 -9.73
CA VAL A 8 23.47 16.35 -9.00
C VAL A 8 22.95 15.92 -7.64
N LEU A 9 22.40 14.72 -7.59
CA LEU A 9 22.10 14.00 -6.36
C LEU A 9 23.39 13.31 -5.86
N ALA A 10 24.42 14.08 -5.52
CA ALA A 10 25.67 13.52 -4.96
C ALA A 10 26.58 14.60 -4.36
N LEU A 11 26.15 15.32 -3.31
CA LEU A 11 27.07 15.93 -2.34
C LEU A 11 26.31 16.44 -1.10
N PHE A 12 25.58 15.54 -0.43
CA PHE A 12 25.15 15.81 0.94
C PHE A 12 26.37 15.62 1.84
N ALA A 13 26.92 16.73 2.34
CA ALA A 13 27.85 16.68 3.46
C ALA A 13 27.04 16.18 4.67
N CYS A 14 27.10 14.86 4.91
CA CYS A 14 26.33 14.18 5.94
C CYS A 14 26.58 14.79 7.33
N ILE A 15 25.68 15.65 7.77
CA ILE A 15 25.29 15.67 9.18
C ILE A 15 24.13 14.69 9.25
N ALA A 16 24.45 13.41 9.45
CA ALA A 16 23.43 12.37 9.60
C ALA A 16 22.74 12.58 10.94
N GLY A 17 21.58 13.22 10.92
CA GLY A 17 20.59 13.07 11.98
C GLY A 17 19.87 11.75 11.74
N TRP A 18 19.73 10.91 12.77
CA TRP A 18 18.70 9.88 12.71
C TRP A 18 17.38 10.63 12.53
N ALA A 19 16.55 10.22 11.57
CA ALA A 19 15.18 10.70 11.55
C ALA A 19 14.59 10.35 12.93
N GLU A 20 14.31 11.37 13.74
CA GLU A 20 13.38 11.19 14.85
C GLU A 20 12.10 10.56 14.28
N ASP A 21 11.32 9.89 15.13
CA ASP A 21 10.12 9.08 14.82
C ASP A 21 9.02 9.72 13.93
N ASN A 22 9.29 10.90 13.39
CA ASN A 22 8.45 11.89 12.72
C ASN A 22 8.38 11.75 11.19
N ASN A 23 9.39 11.15 10.54
CA ASN A 23 9.43 10.96 9.08
C ASN A 23 9.32 9.48 8.70
N LYS A 24 8.13 9.03 8.28
CA LYS A 24 7.83 7.62 8.03
C LYS A 24 7.01 7.44 6.76
N PHE A 25 7.43 6.50 5.94
CA PHE A 25 6.59 5.94 4.90
C PHE A 25 5.62 4.89 5.45
N TYR A 26 4.51 4.70 4.77
CA TYR A 26 3.61 3.55 4.95
C TYR A 26 2.81 3.36 3.67
N PHE A 27 2.23 2.18 3.49
CA PHE A 27 1.35 1.90 2.37
C PHE A 27 -0.10 1.80 2.84
N THR A 28 -1.04 2.12 1.96
CA THR A 28 -2.45 1.72 2.16
C THR A 28 -2.64 0.29 1.70
N ASP A 29 -3.63 -0.39 2.28
CA ASP A 29 -4.05 -1.70 1.78
C ASP A 29 -4.60 -1.56 0.35
N ALA A 30 -4.22 -2.49 -0.51
CA ALA A 30 -4.72 -2.57 -1.88
C ALA A 30 -5.37 -3.94 -2.14
N VAL A 31 -6.43 -3.96 -2.93
CA VAL A 31 -7.08 -5.20 -3.38
C VAL A 31 -7.04 -5.23 -4.90
N ILE A 32 -6.56 -6.33 -5.47
CA ILE A 32 -6.39 -6.50 -6.91
C ILE A 32 -6.82 -7.90 -7.34
N LYS A 33 -7.47 -8.01 -8.50
CA LYS A 33 -7.78 -9.31 -9.10
C LYS A 33 -6.74 -9.71 -10.12
N PRO A 34 -6.48 -11.02 -10.31
CA PRO A 34 -5.66 -11.48 -11.41
C PRO A 34 -6.10 -10.88 -12.76
N GLY A 35 -5.14 -10.33 -13.51
CA GLY A 35 -5.37 -9.68 -14.80
C GLY A 35 -5.75 -8.19 -14.73
N GLU A 36 -6.21 -7.70 -13.57
CA GLU A 36 -6.61 -6.30 -13.35
C GLU A 36 -5.45 -5.40 -12.91
N THR A 37 -5.71 -4.10 -12.87
CA THR A 37 -4.78 -3.06 -12.42
C THR A 37 -5.32 -2.33 -11.20
N ALA A 38 -4.43 -1.96 -10.27
CA ALA A 38 -4.77 -1.13 -9.12
C ALA A 38 -3.67 -0.11 -8.84
N ASN A 39 -4.02 0.96 -8.13
CA ASN A 39 -3.03 1.90 -7.61
C ASN A 39 -2.61 1.48 -6.19
N ILE A 40 -1.31 1.43 -5.96
CA ILE A 40 -0.74 1.33 -4.61
C ILE A 40 -0.32 2.74 -4.20
N GLU A 41 -0.75 3.18 -3.02
CA GLU A 41 -0.41 4.49 -2.47
C GLU A 41 0.78 4.37 -1.50
N LEU A 42 1.84 5.11 -1.78
CA LEU A 42 2.90 5.36 -0.80
C LEU A 42 2.53 6.63 -0.05
N CYS A 43 2.19 6.44 1.21
CA CYS A 43 1.87 7.49 2.15
C CYS A 43 3.10 7.90 2.95
N MET A 44 3.05 9.13 3.47
CA MET A 44 4.12 9.68 4.27
C MET A 44 3.55 10.50 5.42
N ARG A 45 4.12 10.29 6.62
CA ARG A 45 4.10 11.25 7.71
C ARG A 45 5.45 11.96 7.75
N ASN A 46 5.47 13.30 7.77
CA ASN A 46 6.68 14.12 7.75
C ASN A 46 6.59 15.28 8.76
N GLU A 47 6.52 14.94 10.05
CA GLU A 47 6.33 15.92 11.11
C GLU A 47 7.61 16.72 11.39
N ALA A 48 7.46 18.03 11.56
CA ALA A 48 8.52 18.98 11.89
C ALA A 48 9.74 18.97 10.93
N THR A 49 9.59 18.49 9.69
CA THR A 49 10.66 18.45 8.70
C THR A 49 10.19 19.03 7.36
N ASP A 50 10.85 20.11 6.93
CA ASP A 50 10.59 20.79 5.65
C ASP A 50 11.19 19.99 4.46
N LEU A 51 10.74 18.75 4.29
CA LEU A 51 11.23 17.82 3.27
C LEU A 51 10.96 18.36 1.86
N SER A 52 11.99 18.46 1.03
CA SER A 52 11.91 18.96 -0.35
C SER A 52 12.24 17.89 -1.39
N CYS A 53 12.96 16.83 -1.00
CA CYS A 53 13.33 15.72 -1.88
C CYS A 53 13.27 14.38 -1.14
N LEU A 54 13.04 13.31 -1.89
CA LEU A 54 13.13 11.93 -1.40
C LEU A 54 13.49 10.94 -2.50
N GLU A 55 14.04 9.81 -2.09
CA GLU A 55 14.29 8.63 -2.90
C GLU A 55 13.80 7.39 -2.15
N ALA A 56 13.06 6.54 -2.86
CA ALA A 56 12.62 5.24 -2.35
C ALA A 56 12.75 4.16 -3.43
N GLU A 57 13.16 2.96 -3.02
CA GLU A 57 13.12 1.76 -3.84
C GLU A 57 12.03 0.83 -3.31
N ILE A 58 11.20 0.30 -4.21
CA ILE A 58 10.03 -0.50 -3.88
C ILE A 58 10.18 -1.88 -4.51
N GLN A 59 10.06 -2.91 -3.67
CA GLN A 59 9.93 -4.30 -4.08
C GLN A 59 8.43 -4.64 -4.19
N LEU A 60 8.01 -5.05 -5.38
CA LEU A 60 6.68 -5.63 -5.58
C LEU A 60 6.68 -7.11 -5.17
N PRO A 61 5.54 -7.63 -4.69
CA PRO A 61 5.34 -9.06 -4.50
C PRO A 61 5.30 -9.80 -5.85
N GLU A 62 5.56 -11.10 -5.78
CA GLU A 62 5.47 -11.99 -6.95
C GLU A 62 4.07 -11.92 -7.60
N GLY A 63 4.04 -11.92 -8.94
CA GLY A 63 2.80 -11.82 -9.71
C GLY A 63 2.26 -10.40 -9.88
N LEU A 64 2.90 -9.37 -9.30
CA LEU A 64 2.63 -7.97 -9.61
C LEU A 64 3.73 -7.33 -10.46
N SER A 65 3.31 -6.50 -11.40
CA SER A 65 4.22 -5.72 -12.25
C SER A 65 3.79 -4.26 -12.32
N VAL A 66 4.75 -3.34 -12.43
CA VAL A 66 4.46 -1.92 -12.59
C VAL A 66 3.90 -1.66 -14.00
N VAL A 67 2.77 -0.96 -14.07
CA VAL A 67 2.19 -0.53 -15.34
C VAL A 67 3.01 0.62 -15.91
N LYS A 68 3.31 0.56 -17.20
CA LYS A 68 4.09 1.57 -17.93
C LYS A 68 3.20 2.41 -18.84
N ASP A 69 3.58 3.66 -19.07
CA ASP A 69 2.96 4.54 -20.06
C ASP A 69 3.41 4.18 -21.49
N ALA A 70 2.95 4.95 -22.47
CA ALA A 70 3.26 4.71 -23.89
C ALA A 70 4.76 4.92 -24.20
N GLU A 71 5.44 5.72 -23.38
CA GLU A 71 6.85 6.05 -23.45
C GLU A 71 7.73 5.03 -22.69
N GLY A 72 7.12 4.08 -21.97
CA GLY A 72 7.79 3.02 -21.22
C GLY A 72 8.18 3.40 -19.79
N ASN A 73 7.75 4.56 -19.30
CA ASN A 73 7.98 4.98 -17.91
C ASN A 73 6.91 4.38 -16.99
N PRO A 74 7.23 4.07 -15.73
CA PRO A 74 6.24 3.72 -14.71
C PRO A 74 5.13 4.77 -14.60
N GLN A 75 3.88 4.32 -14.57
CA GLN A 75 2.75 5.18 -14.27
C GLN A 75 2.73 5.48 -12.77
N ALA A 76 3.33 6.61 -12.39
CA ALA A 76 3.34 7.14 -11.04
C ALA A 76 2.82 8.58 -11.01
N THR A 77 2.16 8.98 -9.94
CA THR A 77 1.53 10.30 -9.81
C THR A 77 1.68 10.83 -8.40
N LEU A 78 2.04 12.11 -8.28
CA LEU A 78 2.08 12.84 -7.01
C LEU A 78 0.69 13.40 -6.67
N TYR A 79 0.30 13.29 -5.41
CA TYR A 79 -0.93 13.91 -4.93
C TYR A 79 -0.76 15.42 -4.84
N ARG A 80 -1.55 16.17 -5.62
CA ARG A 80 -1.39 17.64 -5.78
C ARG A 80 -1.57 18.45 -4.51
N ASN A 81 -2.28 17.93 -3.51
CA ASN A 81 -2.40 18.56 -2.20
C ASN A 81 -1.19 18.31 -1.29
N ARG A 82 -0.19 17.54 -1.73
CA ARG A 82 1.04 17.26 -0.99
C ARG A 82 2.27 17.95 -1.55
N ILE A 83 2.14 18.60 -2.69
CA ILE A 83 3.26 19.13 -3.45
C ILE A 83 2.98 20.56 -3.92
N ALA A 84 4.02 21.38 -3.89
CA ALA A 84 4.07 22.64 -4.63
C ALA A 84 4.53 22.37 -6.09
N ASP A 85 5.82 22.52 -6.34
CA ASP A 85 6.47 22.38 -7.66
C ASP A 85 7.32 21.10 -7.76
N HIS A 86 6.88 20.04 -7.09
CA HIS A 86 7.61 18.78 -7.07
C HIS A 86 7.37 17.99 -8.35
N GLU A 87 8.44 17.38 -8.85
CA GLU A 87 8.43 16.45 -9.96
C GLU A 87 8.77 15.04 -9.49
N ILE A 88 8.25 14.03 -10.19
CA ILE A 88 8.53 12.61 -9.93
C ILE A 88 9.29 12.01 -11.11
N LEU A 89 10.36 11.31 -10.80
CA LEU A 89 11.06 10.40 -11.70
C LEU A 89 10.86 8.98 -11.19
N ALA A 90 10.45 8.10 -12.08
CA ALA A 90 10.22 6.69 -11.75
C ALA A 90 10.89 5.80 -12.79
N ASN A 91 11.49 4.70 -12.35
CA ASN A 91 12.03 3.69 -13.24
C ASN A 91 11.99 2.29 -12.61
N VAL A 92 11.85 1.24 -13.42
CA VAL A 92 12.05 -0.14 -12.97
C VAL A 92 13.52 -0.51 -13.20
N LEU A 93 14.22 -0.87 -12.12
CA LEU A 93 15.62 -1.27 -12.13
C LEU A 93 15.80 -2.66 -12.76
N ALA A 94 17.06 -3.01 -13.06
CA ALA A 94 17.39 -4.31 -13.66
C ALA A 94 17.03 -5.51 -12.77
N ASP A 95 16.96 -5.31 -11.45
CA ASP A 95 16.52 -6.32 -10.48
C ASP A 95 15.00 -6.33 -10.27
N GLY A 96 14.25 -5.56 -11.05
CA GLY A 96 12.78 -5.52 -11.04
C GLY A 96 12.17 -4.55 -10.02
N LYS A 97 12.98 -3.91 -9.16
CA LYS A 97 12.48 -2.93 -8.18
C LYS A 97 12.07 -1.63 -8.85
N LEU A 98 11.03 -1.00 -8.31
CA LEU A 98 10.61 0.34 -8.71
C LEU A 98 11.43 1.37 -7.93
N LYS A 99 12.23 2.18 -8.62
CA LYS A 99 12.94 3.33 -8.05
C LYS A 99 12.14 4.60 -8.28
N LEU A 100 11.90 5.35 -7.22
CA LEU A 100 11.19 6.62 -7.23
C LEU A 100 12.11 7.72 -6.69
N LEU A 101 12.12 8.85 -7.37
CA LEU A 101 12.73 10.10 -6.92
C LEU A 101 11.70 11.21 -7.02
N VAL A 102 11.52 11.96 -5.94
CA VAL A 102 10.65 13.14 -5.90
C VAL A 102 11.47 14.33 -5.46
N SER A 103 11.33 15.46 -6.14
CA SER A 103 12.11 16.66 -5.84
C SER A 103 11.36 17.93 -6.22
N SER A 104 11.36 18.91 -5.31
CA SER A 104 10.95 20.29 -5.63
C SER A 104 11.98 20.97 -6.52
N VAL A 105 11.51 21.60 -7.60
CA VAL A 105 12.37 22.36 -8.52
C VAL A 105 12.92 23.63 -7.87
N SER A 106 12.19 24.25 -6.93
CA SER A 106 12.61 25.47 -6.22
C SER A 106 13.01 25.24 -4.75
N GLY A 107 13.08 24.00 -4.29
CA GLY A 107 13.42 23.63 -2.92
C GLY A 107 12.30 23.89 -1.91
N GLN A 108 11.04 24.00 -2.36
CA GLN A 108 9.88 24.03 -1.48
C GLN A 108 9.72 22.72 -0.72
N ALA A 109 9.20 22.84 0.50
CA ALA A 109 8.81 21.69 1.28
C ALA A 109 7.53 21.04 0.72
N LEU A 110 7.34 19.76 1.04
CA LEU A 110 6.09 19.04 0.86
C LEU A 110 4.99 19.70 1.70
N ASP A 111 3.80 19.78 1.11
CA ASP A 111 2.60 20.26 1.78
C ASP A 111 1.95 19.13 2.59
N ASN A 112 1.31 19.51 3.70
CA ASN A 112 0.63 18.61 4.64
C ASN A 112 1.54 17.53 5.26
N VAL A 113 1.35 17.31 6.56
CA VAL A 113 2.24 16.47 7.36
C VAL A 113 1.95 14.99 7.22
N GLU A 114 0.77 14.59 6.74
CA GLU A 114 0.38 13.17 6.69
C GLU A 114 -0.57 12.83 5.53
N GLY A 115 -0.45 11.61 5.01
CA GLY A 115 -1.40 10.98 4.09
C GLY A 115 -0.73 10.40 2.85
N PRO A 116 -1.52 10.10 1.79
CA PRO A 116 -1.01 9.67 0.49
C PRO A 116 -0.11 10.74 -0.11
N LEU A 117 1.10 10.37 -0.52
CA LEU A 117 2.08 11.28 -1.14
C LEU A 117 2.17 11.04 -2.64
N LEU A 118 2.27 9.77 -3.04
CA LEU A 118 2.25 9.34 -4.44
C LEU A 118 1.51 8.02 -4.59
N SER A 119 1.04 7.76 -5.81
CA SER A 119 0.50 6.48 -6.22
C SER A 119 1.28 5.94 -7.41
N PHE A 120 1.45 4.63 -7.49
CA PHE A 120 1.94 3.96 -8.71
C PHE A 120 0.99 2.83 -9.10
N CYS A 121 0.78 2.68 -10.40
CA CYS A 121 -0.14 1.70 -10.94
C CYS A 121 0.57 0.35 -11.12
N VAL A 122 -0.06 -0.72 -10.64
CA VAL A 122 0.41 -2.10 -10.77
C VAL A 122 -0.65 -2.95 -11.47
N ARG A 123 -0.19 -3.99 -12.16
CA ARG A 123 -1.02 -5.04 -12.75
C ARG A 123 -0.73 -6.36 -12.06
N ALA A 124 -1.77 -7.07 -11.66
CA ALA A 124 -1.66 -8.48 -11.30
C ALA A 124 -1.65 -9.32 -12.57
N GLU A 125 -0.68 -10.24 -12.67
CA GLU A 125 -0.66 -11.23 -13.73
C GLU A 125 -1.91 -12.12 -13.66
N ASP A 126 -2.33 -12.66 -14.80
CA ASP A 126 -3.51 -13.55 -14.85
C ASP A 126 -3.31 -14.82 -14.01
N THR A 127 -2.05 -15.20 -13.76
CA THR A 127 -1.63 -16.34 -12.95
C THR A 127 -1.12 -15.95 -11.56
N ALA A 128 -1.33 -14.69 -11.13
CA ALA A 128 -0.85 -14.22 -9.85
C ALA A 128 -1.43 -15.06 -8.69
N PRO A 129 -0.62 -15.47 -7.70
CA PRO A 129 -1.11 -16.25 -6.57
C PRO A 129 -2.14 -15.47 -5.75
N VAL A 130 -3.31 -16.07 -5.54
CA VAL A 130 -4.35 -15.51 -4.67
C VAL A 130 -3.90 -15.58 -3.20
N GLY A 131 -4.09 -14.48 -2.47
CA GLY A 131 -3.72 -14.34 -1.07
C GLY A 131 -3.22 -12.94 -0.71
N GLU A 132 -2.85 -12.78 0.55
CA GLU A 132 -2.15 -11.59 1.05
C GLU A 132 -0.68 -11.66 0.65
N CYS A 133 -0.17 -10.61 0.05
CA CYS A 133 1.24 -10.44 -0.27
C CYS A 133 1.74 -9.05 0.16
N ALA A 134 3.06 -8.91 0.28
CA ALA A 134 3.69 -7.70 0.80
C ALA A 134 4.30 -6.87 -0.33
N VAL A 135 3.98 -5.58 -0.35
CA VAL A 135 4.75 -4.55 -1.05
C VAL A 135 5.67 -3.87 -0.05
N GLU A 136 6.94 -3.64 -0.40
CA GLU A 136 7.93 -3.19 0.58
C GLU A 136 8.81 -2.08 0.04
N THR A 137 9.14 -1.08 0.86
CA THR A 137 10.31 -0.24 0.57
C THR A 137 11.58 -1.01 0.96
N VAL A 138 12.58 -0.98 0.08
CA VAL A 138 13.83 -1.75 0.24
C VAL A 138 14.85 -0.91 0.98
N GLY A 139 15.29 -1.41 2.13
CA GLY A 139 16.32 -0.74 2.94
C GLY A 139 15.84 0.62 3.46
N GLU A 140 16.78 1.56 3.57
CA GLU A 140 16.49 2.92 4.01
C GLU A 140 16.17 3.80 2.79
N SER A 141 15.10 4.58 2.90
CA SER A 141 14.76 5.60 1.92
C SER A 141 15.39 6.93 2.32
N LEU A 142 16.03 7.61 1.37
CA LEU A 142 16.67 8.91 1.60
C LEU A 142 15.62 10.02 1.55
N LEU A 143 15.64 10.90 2.54
CA LEU A 143 14.81 12.09 2.62
C LEU A 143 15.72 13.31 2.79
N VAL A 144 15.37 14.43 2.19
CA VAL A 144 16.17 15.66 2.25
C VAL A 144 15.27 16.85 2.50
N ASN A 145 15.64 17.69 3.47
CA ASN A 145 14.92 18.95 3.72
C ASN A 145 15.37 20.11 2.82
N ALA A 146 14.64 21.22 2.84
CA ALA A 146 14.96 22.43 2.10
C ALA A 146 16.36 23.01 2.45
N SER A 147 16.89 22.67 3.63
CA SER A 147 18.24 23.04 4.10
C SER A 147 19.34 22.08 3.65
N ALA A 148 19.02 21.10 2.80
CA ALA A 148 19.94 20.05 2.34
C ALA A 148 20.47 19.14 3.47
N GLU A 149 19.71 18.96 4.54
CA GLU A 149 19.98 17.94 5.55
C GLU A 149 19.33 16.62 5.16
N ALA A 150 20.07 15.52 5.35
CA ALA A 150 19.64 14.18 4.99
C ALA A 150 19.05 13.44 6.20
N PHE A 151 17.93 12.78 5.97
CA PHE A 151 17.23 11.91 6.90
C PHE A 151 16.97 10.56 6.23
N TYR A 152 16.73 9.52 7.02
CA TYR A 152 16.48 8.17 6.51
C TYR A 152 15.19 7.62 7.10
N SER A 153 14.29 7.16 6.24
CA SER A 153 13.12 6.37 6.65
C SER A 153 13.48 4.89 6.55
N VAL A 154 13.25 4.14 7.62
CA VAL A 154 13.39 2.68 7.61
C VAL A 154 12.43 2.03 6.61
N GLY A 155 12.78 0.83 6.14
CA GLY A 155 11.95 0.03 5.25
C GLY A 155 10.61 -0.31 5.88
N VAL A 156 9.54 -0.21 5.09
CA VAL A 156 8.16 -0.48 5.51
C VAL A 156 7.47 -1.47 4.59
N LYS A 157 6.49 -2.18 5.13
CA LYS A 157 5.69 -3.17 4.40
C LYS A 157 4.23 -2.72 4.35
N GLY A 158 3.61 -2.91 3.20
CA GLY A 158 2.19 -2.78 2.94
C GLY A 158 1.58 -4.11 2.55
N ILE A 159 0.25 -4.22 2.67
CA ILE A 159 -0.49 -5.41 2.29
C ILE A 159 -1.18 -5.17 0.95
N VAL A 160 -1.01 -6.13 0.03
CA VAL A 160 -1.79 -6.23 -1.20
C VAL A 160 -2.53 -7.55 -1.16
N GLN A 161 -3.85 -7.49 -1.24
CA GLN A 161 -4.71 -8.66 -1.35
C GLN A 161 -4.96 -8.98 -2.82
N ILE A 162 -4.46 -10.13 -3.29
CA ILE A 162 -4.81 -10.69 -4.60
C ILE A 162 -6.00 -11.62 -4.41
N THR A 163 -7.14 -11.35 -5.06
CA THR A 163 -8.37 -12.13 -4.88
C THR A 163 -9.16 -12.30 -6.17
N ASP A 164 -9.81 -13.45 -6.32
CA ASP A 164 -10.82 -13.72 -7.35
C ASP A 164 -12.21 -13.15 -6.99
N ASP A 165 -12.45 -12.92 -5.70
CA ASP A 165 -13.73 -12.44 -5.17
C ASP A 165 -13.78 -10.91 -5.09
N ALA A 166 -14.81 -10.34 -5.72
CA ALA A 166 -15.00 -8.89 -5.83
C ALA A 166 -15.49 -8.20 -4.53
N THR A 167 -15.46 -8.86 -3.37
CA THR A 167 -16.09 -8.33 -2.17
C THR A 167 -15.11 -8.29 -1.02
N SER A 168 -14.85 -7.08 -0.50
CA SER A 168 -14.17 -6.80 0.78
C SER A 168 -14.98 -7.29 2.00
N ILE A 169 -15.65 -8.43 1.89
CA ILE A 169 -16.43 -9.05 2.95
C ILE A 169 -15.58 -10.20 3.48
N GLU A 170 -15.11 -10.07 4.72
CA GLU A 170 -14.52 -11.19 5.44
C GLU A 170 -15.52 -12.35 5.47
N SER A 171 -15.11 -13.50 4.94
CA SER A 171 -15.89 -14.72 5.14
C SER A 171 -15.84 -15.07 6.63
N LEU A 172 -17.01 -15.01 7.30
CA LEU A 172 -17.12 -15.54 8.65
C LEU A 172 -16.78 -17.03 8.59
N GLN A 173 -15.65 -17.44 9.17
CA GLN A 173 -15.33 -18.85 9.35
C GLN A 173 -16.53 -19.53 9.99
N GLU A 174 -17.07 -20.54 9.31
CA GLU A 174 -18.19 -21.32 9.80
C GLU A 174 -17.73 -22.02 11.09
N GLN A 175 -18.03 -21.41 12.25
CA GLN A 175 -17.95 -22.11 13.52
C GLN A 175 -18.82 -23.35 13.37
N SER A 176 -18.18 -24.52 13.35
CA SER A 176 -18.80 -25.84 13.20
C SER A 176 -20.15 -25.86 13.92
N ARG A 177 -21.24 -25.74 13.15
CA ARG A 177 -22.62 -25.62 13.66
C ARG A 177 -23.13 -26.93 14.25
N ASN A 178 -22.25 -27.84 14.64
CA ASN A 178 -22.63 -29.16 15.10
C ASN A 178 -23.33 -29.07 16.46
N GLY A 179 -24.65 -29.29 16.44
CA GLY A 179 -25.44 -29.52 17.64
C GLY A 179 -26.31 -28.36 18.11
N LEU A 180 -26.42 -27.28 17.33
CA LEU A 180 -27.37 -26.20 17.64
C LEU A 180 -28.80 -26.64 17.28
N ILE A 181 -29.70 -26.57 18.26
CA ILE A 181 -31.12 -26.90 18.14
C ILE A 181 -31.91 -25.60 18.23
N TYR A 182 -32.83 -25.37 17.31
CA TYR A 182 -33.75 -24.23 17.34
C TYR A 182 -35.21 -24.70 17.23
N ASN A 183 -36.13 -23.88 17.70
CA ASN A 183 -37.55 -24.04 17.36
C ASN A 183 -37.86 -23.41 15.99
N THR A 184 -39.08 -23.60 15.49
CA THR A 184 -39.54 -23.03 14.21
C THR A 184 -39.62 -21.50 14.21
N SER A 185 -39.55 -20.86 15.37
CA SER A 185 -39.49 -19.41 15.54
C SER A 185 -38.05 -18.88 15.60
N GLY A 186 -37.04 -19.75 15.38
CA GLY A 186 -35.62 -19.38 15.37
C GLY A 186 -34.99 -19.21 16.75
N GLN A 187 -35.69 -19.55 17.84
CA GLN A 187 -35.13 -19.48 19.19
C GLN A 187 -34.27 -20.71 19.49
N ARG A 188 -33.08 -20.49 20.07
CA ARG A 188 -32.15 -21.55 20.47
C ARG A 188 -32.74 -22.37 21.62
N LEU A 189 -32.64 -23.69 21.50
CA LEU A 189 -33.08 -24.66 22.50
C LEU A 189 -31.87 -25.39 23.09
N ASN A 190 -31.94 -25.69 24.39
CA ASN A 190 -30.91 -26.48 25.08
C ASN A 190 -31.10 -28.00 24.90
N LYS A 191 -32.27 -28.43 24.43
CA LYS A 191 -32.62 -29.83 24.12
C LYS A 191 -33.74 -29.91 23.09
N LYS A 192 -33.89 -31.06 22.43
CA LYS A 192 -35.02 -31.30 21.52
C LYS A 192 -36.34 -31.17 22.28
N GLN A 193 -37.30 -30.48 21.69
CA GLN A 193 -38.68 -30.41 22.20
C GLN A 193 -39.61 -31.27 21.35
N LYS A 194 -40.73 -31.71 21.92
CA LYS A 194 -41.78 -32.41 21.15
C LYS A 194 -42.27 -31.51 20.02
N GLY A 195 -42.31 -32.03 18.80
CA GLY A 195 -42.61 -31.28 17.58
C GLY A 195 -41.38 -31.04 16.70
N ILE A 196 -41.45 -30.00 15.86
CA ILE A 196 -40.41 -29.72 14.86
C ILE A 196 -39.27 -28.91 15.51
N ASN A 197 -38.05 -29.40 15.35
CA ASN A 197 -36.81 -28.74 15.73
C ASN A 197 -35.99 -28.46 14.48
N ILE A 198 -35.25 -27.35 14.43
CA ILE A 198 -34.27 -27.06 13.37
C ILE A 198 -32.88 -27.40 13.93
N ILE A 199 -32.22 -28.39 13.33
CA ILE A 199 -30.91 -28.88 13.77
C ILE A 199 -29.99 -28.85 12.57
N ASN A 200 -28.88 -28.12 12.69
CA ASN A 200 -27.93 -27.91 11.60
C ASN A 200 -28.61 -27.51 10.27
N GLY A 201 -29.64 -26.63 10.35
CA GLY A 201 -30.41 -26.16 9.20
C GLY A 201 -31.50 -27.11 8.68
N ARG A 202 -31.66 -28.31 9.25
CA ARG A 202 -32.70 -29.28 8.85
C ARG A 202 -33.83 -29.37 9.86
N LYS A 203 -35.06 -29.49 9.37
CA LYS A 203 -36.26 -29.72 10.21
C LYS A 203 -36.33 -31.20 10.61
N GLU A 204 -36.29 -31.48 11.90
CA GLU A 204 -36.45 -32.81 12.49
C GLU A 204 -37.69 -32.86 13.37
N LEU A 205 -38.53 -33.89 13.19
CA LEU A 205 -39.68 -34.15 14.05
C LEU A 205 -39.27 -35.02 15.24
N HIS A 206 -39.46 -34.51 16.46
CA HIS A 206 -39.27 -35.27 17.69
C HIS A 206 -40.64 -35.63 18.28
N LYS A 207 -40.89 -36.93 18.46
CA LYS A 207 -42.18 -37.46 18.93
C LYS A 207 -42.33 -37.34 20.45
#